data_AF-A0A9D2ECF9-F1
#
_entry.id   AF-A0A9D2ECF9-F1
#
_cell.length_a   1.000
_cell.length_b   1.000
_cell.length_c   1.000
_cell.angle_alpha   90.00
_cell.angle_beta   90.00
_cell.angle_gamma   90.00
#
_symmetry.space_group_name_H-M   'P 1'
#
loop_
_entity.id
_entity.type
_entity.pdbx_description
1 polymer ?
#
loop_
_entity_poly.entity_id
_entity_poly.type
_entity_poly.pdbx_seq_one_letter_code
_entity_poly.pdbx_strand_id
1 'polypeptide(L)'
;MTWLYLACLLVALSAMVLLDLRWRLFLFDRPGRGLLTLAAGALLFLLADLVSIARGFYGRGQSPALSGIEISAHLPVEELVFIVFLCYLTMVLYGLVTRFLLPPRERSQQR
;
A
#
# COMPACT_ATOMS: atom_id res chain seq x y z
N MET A 1 -15.01 -13.70 12.93
CA MET A 1 -14.38 -12.71 13.83
C MET A 1 -14.17 -11.44 13.02
N THR A 2 -15.10 -10.50 13.16
CA THR A 2 -15.48 -9.45 12.20
C THR A 2 -14.46 -8.31 12.04
N TRP A 3 -13.24 -8.41 12.59
CA TRP A 3 -12.25 -7.30 12.57
C TRP A 3 -10.80 -7.76 12.45
N LEU A 4 -10.57 -9.08 12.42
CA LEU A 4 -9.23 -9.64 12.48
C LEU A 4 -8.41 -9.24 11.25
N TYR A 5 -9.05 -9.13 10.08
CA TYR A 5 -8.37 -8.71 8.85
C TYR A 5 -7.83 -7.28 8.95
N LEU A 6 -8.68 -6.34 9.36
CA LEU A 6 -8.25 -4.95 9.56
C LEU A 6 -7.15 -4.85 10.62
N ALA A 7 -7.27 -5.58 11.73
CA ALA A 7 -6.25 -5.59 12.77
C ALA A 7 -4.90 -6.10 12.24
N CYS A 8 -4.89 -7.21 11.51
CA CYS A 8 -3.68 -7.73 10.87
C CYS A 8 -3.07 -6.74 9.88
N LEU A 9 -3.90 -6.06 9.07
CA LEU A 9 -3.42 -5.02 8.15
C LEU A 9 -2.78 -3.85 8.89
N LEU A 10 -3.41 -3.35 9.97
CA LEU A 10 -2.87 -2.24 10.74
C LEU A 10 -1.56 -2.61 11.45
N VAL A 11 -1.45 -3.85 11.97
CA VAL A 11 -0.20 -4.35 12.56
C VAL A 11 0.91 -4.44 11.50
N ALA A 12 0.61 -5.02 10.34
CA ALA A 12 1.56 -5.13 9.24
C ALA A 12 1.98 -3.74 8.71
N LEU A 13 1.03 -2.82 8.55
CA LEU A 13 1.28 -1.45 8.14
C LEU A 13 2.16 -0.72 9.15
N SER A 14 1.87 -0.86 10.45
CA SER A 14 2.67 -0.26 11.52
C SER A 14 4.11 -0.79 11.50
N ALA A 15 4.30 -2.09 11.29
CA ALA A 15 5.63 -2.66 11.12
C ALA A 15 6.36 -2.05 9.93
N MET A 16 5.71 -1.87 8.78
CA MET A 16 6.31 -1.21 7.62
C MET A 16 6.67 0.25 7.89
N VAL A 17 5.82 1.00 8.59
CA VAL A 17 6.09 2.40 8.98
C VAL A 17 7.33 2.47 9.87
N LEU A 18 7.49 1.54 10.82
CA LEU A 18 8.67 1.48 11.68
C LEU A 18 9.95 1.20 10.87
N LEU A 19 9.90 0.32 9.87
CA LEU A 19 11.05 0.03 9.01
C LEU A 19 11.42 1.25 8.15
N ASP A 20 10.43 1.90 7.55
CA ASP A 20 10.62 3.11 6.76
C ASP A 20 11.17 4.25 7.61
N LEU A 21 10.69 4.43 8.84
CA LEU A 21 11.23 5.42 9.78
C LEU A 21 12.67 5.10 10.17
N ARG A 22 12.96 3.82 10.48
CA ARG A 22 14.25 3.36 10.99
C ARG A 22 15.38 3.55 9.98
N TRP A 23 15.11 3.29 8.70
CA TRP A 23 16.11 3.40 7.64
C TRP A 23 15.88 4.57 6.69
N ARG A 24 14.76 5.30 6.78
CA ARG A 24 14.40 6.41 5.88
C ARG A 24 14.44 5.93 4.42
N LEU A 25 13.47 5.08 4.06
CA LEU A 25 13.48 4.35 2.79
C LEU A 25 12.65 5.05 1.71
N PHE A 26 11.49 5.57 2.09
CA PHE A 26 10.50 6.10 1.15
C PHE A 26 9.84 7.38 1.65
N LEU A 27 8.85 7.30 2.57
CA LEU A 27 8.16 8.49 3.07
C LEU A 27 9.09 9.35 3.92
N PHE A 28 9.95 8.72 4.73
CA PHE A 28 10.86 9.44 5.62
C PHE A 28 12.20 9.87 4.94
N ASP A 29 12.45 9.41 3.72
CA ASP A 29 13.53 9.95 2.87
C ASP A 29 13.08 11.24 2.18
N ARG A 30 11.96 11.18 1.44
CA ARG A 30 11.40 12.33 0.71
C ARG A 30 9.87 12.39 0.85
N PRO A 31 9.34 13.05 1.90
CA PRO A 31 7.92 12.96 2.25
C PRO A 31 6.99 13.50 1.16
N GLY A 32 7.32 14.64 0.53
CA GLY A 32 6.45 15.20 -0.52
C GLY A 32 6.34 14.31 -1.75
N ARG A 33 7.47 13.79 -2.25
CA ARG A 33 7.49 12.88 -3.40
C ARG A 33 6.91 11.52 -3.05
N GLY A 34 7.22 11.01 -1.87
CA GLY A 34 6.70 9.73 -1.39
C GLY A 34 5.19 9.76 -1.23
N LEU A 35 4.64 10.82 -0.63
CA LEU A 35 3.20 10.98 -0.49
C LEU A 35 2.50 11.09 -1.85
N LEU A 36 3.07 11.84 -2.80
CA LEU A 36 2.54 11.93 -4.15
C LEU A 36 2.53 10.57 -4.86
N THR A 37 3.62 9.81 -4.77
CA THR A 37 3.70 8.46 -5.37
C THR A 37 2.71 7.51 -4.72
N LEU A 38 2.59 7.53 -3.39
CA LEU A 38 1.65 6.69 -2.65
C LEU A 38 0.21 7.03 -3.04
N ALA A 39 -0.15 8.32 -3.07
CA ALA A 39 -1.48 8.77 -3.46
C ALA A 39 -1.80 8.41 -4.91
N ALA A 40 -0.87 8.62 -5.84
CA ALA A 40 -1.06 8.27 -7.25
C ALA A 40 -1.26 6.76 -7.44
N GLY A 41 -0.45 5.93 -6.78
CA GLY A 41 -0.59 4.47 -6.82
C GLY A 41 -1.92 4.01 -6.22
N ALA A 42 -2.28 4.53 -5.04
CA ALA A 42 -3.53 4.18 -4.37
C ALA A 42 -4.76 4.59 -5.20
N LEU A 43 -4.74 5.79 -5.80
CA LEU A 43 -5.82 6.25 -6.70
C LEU A 43 -5.94 5.38 -7.94
N LEU A 44 -4.82 4.98 -8.55
CA LEU A 44 -4.84 4.11 -9.73
C LEU A 44 -5.46 2.75 -9.41
N PHE A 45 -5.03 2.11 -8.32
CA PHE A 45 -5.59 0.83 -7.90
C PHE A 45 -7.06 0.96 -7.50
N LEU A 46 -7.42 2.02 -6.78
CA LEU A 46 -8.80 2.26 -6.39
C LEU A 46 -9.72 2.45 -7.61
N LEU A 47 -9.26 3.19 -8.62
CA LEU A 47 -10.01 3.33 -9.87
C LEU A 47 -10.13 2.00 -10.61
N ALA A 48 -9.07 1.19 -10.63
CA ALA A 48 -9.11 -0.14 -11.22
C ALA A 48 -10.11 -1.05 -10.49
N ASP A 49 -10.14 -1.01 -9.16
CA ASP A 49 -11.08 -1.76 -8.32
C ASP A 49 -12.52 -1.34 -8.59
N LEU A 50 -12.80 -0.02 -8.56
CA LEU A 50 -14.13 0.51 -8.86
C LEU A 50 -14.62 0.12 -10.26
N VAL A 51 -13.73 0.19 -11.26
CA VAL A 51 -14.04 -0.21 -12.63
C VAL A 51 -14.32 -1.72 -12.71
N SER A 52 -13.60 -2.53 -11.96
CA SER A 52 -13.77 -3.98 -11.96
C SER A 52 -15.06 -4.41 -11.24
N ILE A 53 -15.41 -3.74 -10.14
CA ILE A 53 -16.69 -3.89 -9.44
C ILE A 53 -17.85 -3.49 -10.35
N ALA A 54 -17.75 -2.33 -11.03
CA ALA A 54 -18.79 -1.86 -11.95
C ALA A 54 -19.01 -2.81 -13.14
N ARG A 55 -17.97 -3.54 -13.56
CA ARG A 55 -18.04 -4.57 -14.61
C ARG A 55 -18.49 -5.94 -14.10
N GLY A 56 -18.73 -6.10 -12.80
CA GLY A 56 -19.15 -7.36 -12.20
C GLY A 56 -18.04 -8.42 -12.11
N PHE A 57 -16.76 -8.04 -12.28
CA PHE A 57 -15.64 -8.96 -12.09
C PHE A 57 -15.48 -9.39 -10.63
N TYR A 58 -15.85 -8.52 -9.70
CA TYR A 58 -15.83 -8.80 -8.26
C TYR A 58 -17.26 -9.00 -7.75
N GLY A 59 -17.57 -10.22 -7.30
CA GLY A 59 -18.77 -10.50 -6.51
C GLY A 59 -18.51 -10.25 -5.03
N ARG A 60 -19.56 -9.93 -4.25
CA ARG A 60 -19.53 -9.77 -2.78
C ARG A 60 -18.57 -10.80 -2.15
N GLY A 61 -17.50 -10.33 -1.54
CA GLY A 61 -16.74 -11.14 -0.59
C GLY A 61 -17.64 -11.41 0.61
N GLN A 62 -18.46 -12.46 0.58
CA GLN A 62 -19.25 -12.88 1.74
C GLN A 62 -18.36 -13.59 2.77
N SER A 63 -17.20 -13.01 3.09
CA SER A 63 -16.29 -13.58 4.07
C SER A 63 -16.75 -13.18 5.48
N PRO A 64 -16.96 -14.15 6.41
CA PRO A 64 -17.34 -13.89 7.81
C PRO A 64 -16.32 -13.08 8.63
N ALA A 65 -15.19 -12.70 8.01
CA ALA A 65 -14.09 -11.95 8.61
C ALA A 65 -14.11 -10.44 8.29
N LEU A 66 -14.95 -9.99 7.34
CA LEU A 66 -15.11 -8.57 6.98
C LEU A 66 -15.94 -7.84 8.04
N SER A 67 -15.59 -6.57 8.33
CA SER A 67 -16.29 -5.72 9.29
C SER A 67 -17.73 -5.40 8.93
N GLY A 68 -18.07 -5.49 7.64
CA GLY A 68 -19.36 -5.10 7.10
C GLY A 68 -19.54 -3.58 6.97
N ILE A 69 -18.49 -2.77 7.19
CA ILE A 69 -18.53 -1.32 6.97
C ILE A 69 -18.15 -1.02 5.52
N GLU A 70 -19.13 -0.53 4.75
CA GLU A 70 -18.98 -0.11 3.36
C GLU A 70 -18.91 1.42 3.28
N ILE A 71 -17.91 1.97 2.58
CA ILE A 71 -17.71 3.43 2.47
C ILE A 71 -18.49 4.03 1.29
N SER A 72 -18.68 3.27 0.20
CA SER A 72 -19.52 3.60 -0.98
C SER A 72 -19.44 2.46 -2.00
N ALA A 73 -20.50 2.23 -2.78
CA ALA A 73 -20.57 1.26 -3.89
C ALA A 73 -20.04 -0.16 -3.57
N HIS A 74 -20.27 -0.63 -2.33
CA HIS A 74 -19.84 -1.94 -1.83
C HIS A 74 -18.33 -2.15 -1.61
N LEU A 75 -17.54 -1.08 -1.46
CA LEU A 75 -16.12 -1.20 -1.11
C LEU A 75 -15.93 -1.24 0.43
N PRO A 76 -15.45 -2.36 1.01
CA PRO A 76 -15.10 -2.47 2.43
C PRO A 76 -13.98 -1.49 2.80
N VAL A 77 -14.04 -0.93 4.01
CA VAL A 77 -12.97 -0.05 4.53
C VAL A 77 -11.60 -0.73 4.55
N GLU A 78 -11.58 -2.03 4.77
CA GLU A 78 -10.35 -2.82 4.81
C GLU A 78 -9.65 -2.89 3.45
N GLU A 79 -10.39 -2.77 2.35
CA GLU A 79 -9.81 -2.75 1.01
C GLU A 79 -9.05 -1.45 0.76
N LEU A 80 -9.57 -0.30 1.23
CA LEU A 80 -8.83 0.97 1.17
C LEU A 80 -7.52 0.88 1.96
N VAL A 81 -7.58 0.32 3.17
CA VAL A 81 -6.39 0.10 4.00
C VAL A 81 -5.43 -0.86 3.32
N PHE A 82 -5.94 -1.92 2.70
CA PHE A 82 -5.13 -2.89 1.95
C PHE A 82 -4.43 -2.24 0.74
N ILE A 83 -5.12 -1.42 -0.06
CA ILE A 83 -4.52 -0.74 -1.21
C ILE A 83 -3.39 0.18 -0.75
N VAL A 84 -3.64 0.99 0.28
CA VAL A 84 -2.60 1.87 0.85
C VAL A 84 -1.43 1.04 1.36
N PHE A 85 -1.72 -0.04 2.10
CA PHE A 85 -0.70 -0.96 2.59
C PHE A 85 0.09 -1.59 1.45
N LEU A 86 -0.55 -2.05 0.38
CA LEU A 86 0.08 -2.70 -0.77
C LEU A 86 1.03 -1.73 -1.49
N CYS A 87 0.57 -0.53 -1.78
CA CYS A 87 1.41 0.51 -2.39
C CYS A 87 2.59 0.86 -1.49
N TYR A 88 2.34 1.03 -0.19
CA TYR A 88 3.37 1.40 0.77
C TYR A 88 4.41 0.29 0.97
N LEU A 89 3.95 -0.96 1.18
CA LEU A 89 4.79 -2.16 1.27
C LEU A 89 5.71 -2.26 0.06
N THR A 90 5.18 -2.09 -1.15
CA THR A 90 5.96 -2.17 -2.39
C THR A 90 7.10 -1.15 -2.39
N MET A 91 6.85 0.08 -1.98
CA MET A 91 7.87 1.14 -1.94
C MET A 91 8.90 0.92 -0.82
N VAL A 92 8.47 0.44 0.35
CA VAL A 92 9.38 0.07 1.45
C VAL A 92 10.30 -1.08 1.03
N LEU A 93 9.76 -2.12 0.39
CA LEU A 93 10.55 -3.24 -0.15
C LEU A 93 11.53 -2.77 -1.23
N TYR A 94 11.09 -1.92 -2.15
CA TYR A 94 11.98 -1.30 -3.13
C TYR A 94 13.12 -0.53 -2.47
N GLY A 95 12.81 0.27 -1.44
CA GLY A 95 13.81 0.97 -0.64
C GLY A 95 14.79 0.01 0.06
N LEU A 96 14.32 -1.10 0.63
CA LEU A 96 15.17 -2.11 1.24
C LEU A 96 16.11 -2.75 0.22
N VAL A 97 15.59 -3.19 -0.92
CA VAL A 97 16.38 -3.84 -1.99
C VAL A 97 17.42 -2.87 -2.54
N THR A 98 17.03 -1.64 -2.86
CA THR A 98 17.96 -0.63 -3.41
C THR A 98 19.04 -0.22 -2.43
N ARG A 99 18.75 -0.25 -1.12
CA ARG A 99 19.70 0.13 -0.08
C ARG A 99 20.66 -1.00 0.30
N PHE A 100 20.18 -2.24 0.38
CA PHE A 100 20.93 -3.34 0.98
C PHE A 100 21.36 -4.42 -0.02
N LEU A 101 20.67 -4.59 -1.14
CA LEU A 101 20.93 -5.68 -2.08
C LEU A 101 21.59 -5.21 -3.37
N LEU A 102 21.28 -4.00 -3.85
CA LEU A 102 21.87 -3.49 -5.08
C LEU A 102 23.25 -2.87 -4.81
N PRO A 103 24.26 -3.15 -5.65
CA PRO A 103 25.55 -2.50 -5.56
C PRO A 103 25.37 -0.98 -5.73
N PRO A 104 26.23 -0.15 -5.12
CA PRO A 104 26.22 1.28 -5.34
C PRO A 104 26.19 1.54 -6.84
N ARG A 105 25.16 2.24 -7.32
CA ARG A 105 25.15 2.70 -8.71
C ARG A 105 26.40 3.54 -8.87
N GLU A 106 27.41 3.00 -9.56
CA GLU A 106 28.51 3.79 -10.09
C GLU A 106 27.84 4.88 -10.90
N ARG A 107 27.89 6.11 -10.36
CA ARG A 107 27.48 7.30 -11.07
C ARG A 107 28.54 7.45 -12.16
N SER A 108 28.33 6.73 -13.27
CA SER A 108 29.17 6.80 -14.44
C SER A 108 29.32 8.28 -14.78
N GLN A 109 30.59 8.67 -14.75
CA GLN A 109 31.10 9.98 -15.09
C GLN A 109 30.34 10.54 -16.31
N GLN A 110 29.50 11.54 -16.06
CA GLN A 110 29.08 12.49 -17.08
C GLN A 110 29.23 13.87 -16.45
N ARG A 111 30.51 14.22 -16.28
CA ARG A 111 30.99 15.59 -16.50
C ARG A 111 30.96 15.87 -17.99
#